data_AF-A0RV52-F1
#
_entry.id   AF-A0RV52-F1
#
_cell.length_a   1.000
_cell.length_b   1.000
_cell.length_c   1.000
_cell.angle_alpha   90.00
_cell.angle_beta   90.00
_cell.angle_gamma   90.00
#
_symmetry.space_group_name_H-M   'P 1'
#
loop_
_entity.id
_entity.type
_entity.pdbx_description
1 polymer ?
#
loop_
_entity_poly.entity_id
_entity_poly.type
_entity_poly.pdbx_seq_one_letter_code
_entity_poly.pdbx_strand_id
1 'polypeptide(L)'
;MSGISPDYCSSCKHTVWPPSGRCPRCLGRTVRGILPDTGRIVGFSGDKSGRYCLVDMDGVRLVASYSGKSPADGQKVRLLRAWTEGGRSRFEVGPS
;
A
#
# COMPACT_ATOMS: atom_id res chain seq x y z
N MET A 1 -1.75 10.52 12.26
CA MET A 1 -0.71 9.56 11.80
C MET A 1 -1.08 9.13 10.40
N SER A 2 -0.23 9.45 9.42
CA SER A 2 -0.46 9.18 7.99
C SER A 2 0.19 7.85 7.65
N GLY A 3 -0.60 6.78 7.55
CA GLY A 3 -0.11 5.44 7.28
C GLY A 3 -1.17 4.61 6.57
N ILE A 4 -0.75 3.50 5.95
CA ILE A 4 -1.68 2.55 5.34
C ILE A 4 -2.34 1.77 6.48
N SER A 5 -3.66 1.88 6.58
CA SER A 5 -4.46 1.14 7.57
C SER A 5 -5.28 0.07 6.84
N PRO A 6 -4.75 -1.14 6.60
CA PRO A 6 -5.61 -2.26 6.21
C PRO A 6 -6.52 -2.62 7.38
N ASP A 7 -7.53 -3.46 7.13
CA ASP A 7 -8.20 -4.13 8.23
C ASP A 7 -7.64 -5.55 8.42
N TYR A 8 -7.73 -6.10 9.62
CA TYR A 8 -7.44 -7.49 9.91
C TYR A 8 -8.71 -8.22 10.30
N CYS A 9 -8.94 -9.41 9.77
CA CYS A 9 -10.05 -10.24 10.21
C CYS A 9 -9.81 -10.73 11.65
N SER A 10 -10.72 -10.45 12.57
CA SER A 10 -10.59 -10.90 13.95
C SER A 10 -10.67 -12.43 14.08
N SER A 11 -11.36 -13.09 13.15
CA SER A 11 -11.55 -14.55 13.11
C SER A 11 -10.40 -15.31 12.45
N CYS A 12 -10.04 -14.99 11.20
CA CYS A 12 -9.04 -15.77 10.44
C CYS A 12 -7.67 -15.08 10.28
N LYS A 13 -7.49 -13.90 10.89
CA LYS A 13 -6.26 -13.10 10.87
C LYS A 13 -5.78 -12.67 9.47
N HIS A 14 -6.61 -12.85 8.45
CA HIS A 14 -6.32 -12.38 7.10
C HIS A 14 -6.30 -10.86 7.03
N THR A 15 -5.26 -10.30 6.41
CA THR A 15 -5.18 -8.88 6.04
C THR A 15 -6.19 -8.58 4.94
N VAL A 16 -7.00 -7.55 5.14
CA VAL A 16 -8.06 -7.12 4.24
C VAL A 16 -7.66 -5.77 3.65
N TRP A 17 -7.43 -5.78 2.34
CA TRP A 17 -7.12 -4.59 1.56
C TRP A 17 -7.83 -4.63 0.20
N PRO A 18 -8.54 -3.57 -0.21
CA PRO A 18 -8.83 -2.34 0.55
C PRO A 18 -9.61 -2.59 1.85
N PRO A 19 -9.58 -1.65 2.83
CA PRO A 19 -10.30 -1.81 4.10
C PRO A 19 -11.81 -2.03 3.88
N SER A 20 -12.39 -2.92 4.67
CA SER A 20 -13.79 -3.35 4.57
C SER A 20 -14.21 -3.92 5.92
N GLY A 21 -15.43 -3.62 6.38
CA GLY A 21 -15.96 -4.10 7.66
C GLY A 21 -16.17 -5.61 7.76
N ARG A 22 -16.04 -6.36 6.64
CA ARG A 22 -16.13 -7.82 6.61
C ARG A 22 -15.00 -8.45 5.84
N CYS A 23 -14.50 -9.58 6.34
CA CYS A 23 -13.46 -10.35 5.70
C CYS A 23 -13.99 -11.02 4.42
N PRO A 24 -13.34 -10.85 3.25
CA PRO A 24 -13.78 -11.50 2.02
C PRO A 24 -13.58 -13.02 2.05
N ARG A 25 -12.74 -13.54 2.97
CA ARG A 25 -12.44 -14.97 3.07
C ARG A 25 -13.41 -15.75 3.94
N CYS A 26 -13.83 -15.20 5.08
CA CYS A 26 -14.67 -15.91 6.05
C CYS A 26 -15.89 -15.12 6.54
N LEU A 27 -16.14 -13.93 5.98
CA LEU A 27 -17.25 -13.03 6.33
C LEU A 27 -17.27 -12.53 7.78
N GLY A 28 -16.25 -12.87 8.58
CA GLY A 28 -16.05 -12.38 9.94
C GLY A 28 -15.80 -10.88 9.97
N ARG A 29 -16.00 -10.27 11.15
CA ARG A 29 -15.71 -8.85 11.37
C ARG A 29 -14.22 -8.56 11.19
N THR A 30 -13.92 -7.36 10.73
CA THR A 30 -12.57 -6.86 10.61
C THR A 30 -12.33 -5.74 11.63
N VAL A 31 -11.07 -5.52 11.98
CA VAL A 31 -10.63 -4.46 12.87
C VAL A 31 -9.51 -3.67 12.20
N ARG A 32 -9.43 -2.39 12.48
CA ARG A 32 -8.45 -1.52 11.84
C ARG A 32 -7.03 -1.92 12.25
N GLY A 33 -6.19 -2.08 11.25
CA GLY A 33 -4.78 -2.39 11.35
C GLY A 33 -3.89 -1.17 11.11
N ILE A 34 -2.61 -1.35 11.37
CA ILE A 34 -1.54 -0.41 11.02
C ILE A 34 -0.43 -1.24 10.37
N LEU A 35 -0.01 -0.84 9.18
CA LEU A 35 1.16 -1.41 8.52
C LEU A 35 2.41 -0.57 8.80
N PRO A 36 3.60 -1.16 8.65
CA PRO A 36 4.84 -0.39 8.58
C PRO A 36 4.79 0.64 7.45
N ASP A 37 5.57 1.71 7.60
CA ASP A 37 5.74 2.74 6.57
C ASP A 37 6.78 2.34 5.51
N THR A 38 7.26 1.10 5.50
CA THR A 38 8.25 0.58 4.56
C THR A 38 7.76 -0.65 3.81
N GLY A 39 8.27 -0.85 2.60
CA GLY A 39 7.93 -1.97 1.73
C GLY A 39 8.97 -2.19 0.63
N ARG A 40 8.62 -2.99 -0.37
CA ARG A 40 9.49 -3.30 -1.52
C ARG A 40 8.78 -3.10 -2.85
N ILE A 41 9.48 -2.56 -3.82
CA ILE A 41 9.01 -2.50 -5.21
C ILE A 41 8.96 -3.94 -5.75
N VAL A 42 7.80 -4.35 -6.27
CA VAL A 42 7.57 -5.65 -6.93
C VAL A 42 7.22 -5.51 -8.41
N GLY A 43 7.17 -4.27 -8.88
CA GLY A 43 7.05 -3.91 -10.29
C GLY A 43 7.01 -2.40 -10.44
N PHE A 44 7.40 -1.89 -11.59
CA PHE A 44 7.37 -0.45 -11.86
C PHE A 44 7.09 -0.17 -13.33
N SER A 45 6.57 1.03 -13.59
CA SER A 45 6.33 1.56 -14.92
C SER A 45 6.51 3.08 -14.88
N GLY A 46 6.75 3.69 -16.02
CA GLY A 46 6.86 5.13 -16.10
C GLY A 46 6.85 5.63 -17.54
N ASP A 47 6.47 6.88 -17.69
CA ASP A 47 6.48 7.60 -18.94
C ASP A 47 6.86 9.07 -18.67
N LYS A 48 6.53 9.98 -19.61
CA LYS A 48 6.81 11.42 -19.45
C LYS A 48 6.01 12.08 -18.33
N SER A 49 4.91 11.48 -17.88
CA SER A 49 4.03 12.00 -16.83
C SER A 49 4.48 11.64 -15.42
N GLY A 50 5.31 10.60 -15.27
CA GLY A 50 5.86 10.20 -13.98
C GLY A 50 6.27 8.74 -13.91
N ARG A 51 6.65 8.33 -12.70
CA ARG A 51 7.03 6.95 -12.37
C ARG A 51 6.05 6.39 -11.35
N TYR A 52 5.62 5.17 -11.57
CA TYR A 52 4.68 4.45 -10.72
C TYR A 52 5.26 3.09 -10.37
N CYS A 53 5.04 2.68 -9.13
CA CYS A 53 5.50 1.40 -8.60
C CYS A 53 4.32 0.61 -8.04
N LEU A 54 4.35 -0.70 -8.25
CA LEU A 54 3.64 -1.66 -7.42
C LEU A 54 4.54 -1.97 -6.22
N VAL A 55 4.06 -1.65 -5.02
CA VAL A 55 4.83 -1.79 -3.77
C VAL A 55 4.13 -2.79 -2.88
N ASP A 56 4.87 -3.78 -2.40
CA ASP A 56 4.43 -4.72 -1.36
C ASP A 56 4.79 -4.16 0.02
N MET A 57 3.76 -3.84 0.80
CA MET A 57 3.79 -3.33 2.16
C MET A 57 3.31 -4.45 3.10
N ASP A 58 4.15 -5.44 3.33
CA ASP A 58 3.87 -6.59 4.21
C ASP A 58 2.57 -7.34 3.83
N GLY A 59 2.46 -7.72 2.56
CA GLY A 59 1.34 -8.46 2.00
C GLY A 59 0.23 -7.57 1.42
N VAL A 60 0.31 -6.25 1.60
CA VAL A 60 -0.58 -5.28 0.96
C VAL A 60 0.10 -4.66 -0.25
N ARG A 61 -0.47 -4.86 -1.44
CA ARG A 61 0.06 -4.29 -2.68
C ARG A 61 -0.60 -2.95 -3.01
N LEU A 62 0.23 -1.93 -3.21
CA LEU A 62 -0.18 -0.57 -3.51
C LEU A 62 0.39 -0.12 -4.85
N VAL A 63 -0.43 0.60 -5.62
CA VAL A 63 0.07 1.40 -6.74
C VAL A 63 0.39 2.79 -6.19
N ALA A 64 1.65 3.20 -6.30
CA ALA A 64 2.14 4.45 -5.75
C ALA A 64 2.96 5.23 -6.79
N SER A 65 2.92 6.56 -6.74
CA SER A 65 3.90 7.39 -7.44
C SER A 65 5.26 7.30 -6.76
N TYR A 66 6.34 7.39 -7.53
CA TYR A 66 7.71 7.23 -7.04
C TYR A 66 8.53 8.51 -7.19
N SER A 67 9.09 9.00 -6.09
CA SER A 67 9.86 10.27 -6.04
C SER A 67 11.36 10.13 -6.35
N GLY A 68 11.87 8.90 -6.50
CA GLY A 68 13.28 8.65 -6.81
C GLY A 68 13.63 8.72 -8.31
N LYS A 69 14.93 8.70 -8.62
CA LYS A 69 15.45 8.77 -10.00
C LYS A 69 15.12 7.54 -10.85
N SER A 70 15.38 6.35 -10.34
CA SER A 70 15.10 5.10 -11.05
C SER A 70 14.61 4.07 -10.03
N PRO A 71 13.38 3.56 -10.15
CA PRO A 71 12.92 2.42 -9.36
C PRO A 71 13.61 1.14 -9.86
N ALA A 72 13.77 0.17 -8.97
CA ALA A 72 14.25 -1.17 -9.30
C ALA A 72 13.44 -2.23 -8.54
N ASP A 73 13.28 -3.41 -9.13
CA ASP A 73 12.62 -4.53 -8.46
C ASP A 73 13.39 -4.93 -7.20
N GLY A 74 12.65 -5.22 -6.13
CA GLY A 74 13.20 -5.54 -4.82
C GLY A 74 13.70 -4.32 -4.02
N GLN A 75 13.73 -3.12 -4.59
CA GLN A 75 14.18 -1.92 -3.90
C GLN A 75 13.31 -1.64 -2.68
N LYS A 76 13.95 -1.40 -1.53
CA LYS A 76 13.27 -0.92 -0.32
C LYS A 76 12.81 0.52 -0.51
N VAL A 77 11.56 0.76 -0.18
CA VAL A 77 10.92 2.06 -0.25
C VAL A 77 10.16 2.36 1.03
N ARG A 78 9.92 3.65 1.27
CA ARG A 78 9.07 4.13 2.35
C ARG A 78 7.90 4.95 1.82
N LEU A 79 6.79 4.90 2.53
CA LEU A 79 5.63 5.75 2.30
C LEU A 79 5.97 7.19 2.71
N LEU A 80 5.91 8.10 1.74
CA LEU A 80 6.13 9.53 1.97
C LEU A 80 4.80 10.24 2.23
N ARG A 81 3.77 9.90 1.44
CA ARG A 81 2.44 10.50 1.53
C ARG A 81 1.35 9.49 1.21
N ALA A 82 0.23 9.63 1.90
CA ALA A 82 -1.03 8.96 1.58
C ALA A 82 -2.17 9.97 1.70
N TRP A 83 -3.03 10.04 0.71
CA TRP A 83 -4.17 10.97 0.69
C TRP A 83 -5.33 10.41 -0.15
N THR A 84 -6.47 11.08 -0.07
CA THR A 84 -7.65 10.75 -0.89
C THR A 84 -7.90 11.89 -1.88
N GLU A 85 -8.08 11.53 -3.14
CA GLU A 85 -8.40 12.47 -4.22
C GLU A 85 -9.55 11.88 -5.04
N GLY A 86 -10.67 12.61 -5.15
CA GLY A 86 -11.85 12.13 -5.89
C GLY A 86 -12.38 10.77 -5.41
N GLY A 87 -12.31 10.50 -4.11
CA GLY A 87 -12.71 9.22 -3.50
C GLY A 87 -11.72 8.07 -3.72
N ARG A 88 -10.56 8.31 -4.33
CA ARG A 88 -9.53 7.29 -4.58
C ARG A 88 -8.33 7.53 -3.66
N SER A 89 -7.84 6.46 -3.06
CA SER A 89 -6.59 6.50 -2.29
C SER A 89 -5.41 6.69 -3.23
N ARG A 90 -4.50 7.58 -2.85
CA ARG A 90 -3.25 7.89 -3.54
C ARG A 90 -2.09 7.72 -2.58
N PHE A 91 -0.97 7.25 -3.12
CA PHE A 91 0.23 6.93 -2.35
C PHE A 91 1.45 7.45 -3.09
N GLU A 92 2.36 8.05 -2.35
CA GLU A 92 3.69 8.43 -2.83
C GLU A 92 4.74 7.70 -2.01
N VAL A 93 5.68 7.07 -2.69
CA VAL A 93 6.80 6.34 -2.08
C VAL A 93 8.13 6.88 -2.59
N GLY A 94 9.17 6.73 -1.77
CA GLY A 94 10.55 7.04 -2.15
C GLY A 94 11.52 6.01 -1.62
N PRO A 95 12.81 6.08 -2.01
CA PRO A 95 13.85 5.26 -1.42
C PRO A 95 13.79 5.33 0.12
N SER A 96 13.87 4.16 0.77
CA SER A 96 13.96 4.08 2.24
C SER A 96 15.37 4.33 2.73
#